data_AF-A0A6V8P203-F1
#
_entry.id   AF-A0A6V8P203-F1
#
_cell.length_a   1.000
_cell.length_b   1.000
_cell.length_c   1.000
_cell.angle_alpha   90.00
_cell.angle_beta   90.00
_cell.angle_gamma   90.00
#
_symmetry.space_group_name_H-M   'P 1'
#
loop_
_entity.id
_entity.type
_entity.pdbx_description
1 polymer ?
#
loop_
_entity_poly.entity_id
_entity_poly.type
_entity_poly.pdbx_seq_one_letter_code
_entity_poly.pdbx_strand_id
1 'polypeptide(L)'
;ELQDIVKPKEKYHNINLKLNVPSGKLSDIVKMVNYIKSKFNQVNIRVEISTQDGEMAISEYEDKVKEAINQAGVRVEDEDVE
;
A
#
# COMPACT_ATOMS: atom_id res chain seq x y z
N GLU A 1 -2.90 13.70 48.46
CA GLU A 1 -2.59 13.81 47.02
C GLU A 1 -1.74 12.61 46.63
N LEU A 2 -2.27 11.69 45.85
CA LEU A 2 -1.53 10.55 45.31
C LEU A 2 -1.24 10.89 43.85
N GLN A 3 0.02 11.18 43.55
CA GLN A 3 0.46 11.42 42.18
C GLN A 3 0.42 10.08 41.45
N ASP A 4 -0.56 9.90 40.57
CA ASP A 4 -0.59 8.81 39.61
C ASP A 4 0.68 8.89 38.74
N ILE A 5 1.60 7.97 38.96
CA ILE A 5 2.79 7.80 38.11
C ILE A 5 2.26 7.24 36.78
N VAL A 6 2.00 8.13 35.82
CA VAL A 6 1.63 7.76 34.46
C VAL A 6 2.81 6.99 33.86
N LYS A 7 2.74 5.66 33.89
CA LYS A 7 3.69 4.80 33.18
C LYS A 7 3.72 5.26 31.71
N PRO A 8 4.90 5.46 31.10
CA PRO A 8 4.98 5.80 29.69
C PRO A 8 4.24 4.72 28.89
N LYS A 9 3.28 5.12 28.06
CA LYS A 9 2.65 4.18 27.13
C LYS A 9 3.74 3.60 26.24
N GLU A 10 3.80 2.28 26.16
CA GLU A 10 4.66 1.59 25.20
C GLU A 10 4.32 2.05 23.78
N LYS A 11 5.34 2.27 22.96
CA LYS A 11 5.20 2.79 21.59
C LYS A 11 5.91 1.88 20.62
N TYR A 12 5.28 1.64 19.47
CA TYR A 12 5.94 1.03 18.32
C TYR A 12 6.71 2.09 17.54
N HIS A 13 8.00 1.85 17.33
CA HIS A 13 8.87 2.74 16.54
C HIS A 13 9.01 2.28 15.09
N ASN A 14 8.61 1.05 14.79
CA ASN A 14 8.63 0.47 13.44
C ASN A 14 7.44 -0.48 13.28
N ILE A 15 6.84 -0.49 12.10
CA ILE A 15 5.73 -1.36 11.71
C ILE A 15 6.02 -1.86 10.29
N ASN A 16 6.03 -3.18 10.11
CA ASN A 16 6.15 -3.82 8.80
C ASN A 16 4.97 -4.79 8.63
N LEU A 17 4.16 -4.59 7.60
CA LEU A 17 2.94 -5.36 7.34
C LEU A 17 2.95 -5.84 5.89
N LYS A 18 2.71 -7.15 5.68
CA LYS A 18 2.37 -7.74 4.37
C LYS A 18 0.91 -8.17 4.43
N LEU A 19 0.07 -7.60 3.57
CA LEU A 19 -1.38 -7.75 3.64
C LEU A 19 -1.88 -8.43 2.37
N ASN A 20 -2.72 -9.46 2.53
CA ASN A 20 -3.55 -9.97 1.44
C ASN A 20 -4.90 -9.25 1.52
N VAL A 21 -5.17 -8.37 0.56
CA VAL A 21 -6.28 -7.43 0.61
C VAL A 21 -7.30 -7.82 -0.46
N PRO A 22 -8.57 -8.11 -0.10
CA PRO A 22 -9.62 -8.30 -1.10
C PRO A 22 -9.75 -7.05 -1.97
N SER A 23 -9.92 -7.22 -3.28
CA SER A 23 -9.95 -6.11 -4.26
C SER A 23 -10.93 -4.99 -3.87
N GLY A 24 -12.10 -5.34 -3.34
CA GLY A 24 -13.12 -4.39 -2.86
C GLY A 24 -12.79 -3.64 -1.56
N LYS A 25 -11.63 -3.87 -0.94
CA LYS A 25 -11.24 -3.32 0.37
C LYS A 25 -9.99 -2.43 0.32
N LEU A 26 -9.45 -2.14 -0.86
CA LEU A 26 -8.26 -1.30 -1.00
C LEU A 26 -8.45 0.10 -0.40
N SER A 27 -9.65 0.68 -0.50
CA SER A 27 -9.97 1.99 0.08
C SER A 27 -9.83 2.03 1.60
N ASP A 28 -10.12 0.93 2.30
CA ASP A 28 -9.95 0.83 3.75
C ASP A 28 -8.46 0.78 4.13
N ILE A 29 -7.63 0.14 3.30
CA ILE A 29 -6.16 0.14 3.46
C ILE A 29 -5.59 1.55 3.26
N VAL A 30 -6.06 2.29 2.26
CA VAL A 30 -5.61 3.68 2.03
C VAL A 30 -5.91 4.55 3.25
N LYS A 31 -7.10 4.41 3.88
CA LYS A 31 -7.43 5.13 5.12
C LYS A 31 -6.48 4.76 6.26
N MET A 32 -6.18 3.46 6.44
CA MET A 32 -5.23 2.99 7.45
C MET A 32 -3.82 3.55 7.22
N VAL A 33 -3.34 3.52 5.98
CA VAL A 33 -2.04 4.08 5.59
C VAL A 33 -1.97 5.58 5.89
N ASN A 34 -3.03 6.34 5.62
CA ASN A 34 -3.09 7.77 5.95
C ASN A 34 -2.97 8.01 7.46
N TYR A 35 -3.61 7.16 8.27
CA TYR A 35 -3.44 7.21 9.72
C TYR A 35 -1.99 6.91 10.13
N ILE A 36 -1.34 5.90 9.56
CA ILE A 36 0.07 5.58 9.82
C ILE A 36 0.97 6.76 9.42
N LYS A 37 0.76 7.37 8.26
CA LYS A 37 1.50 8.57 7.81
C LYS A 37 1.35 9.76 8.77
N SER A 38 0.26 9.84 9.53
CA SER A 38 0.10 10.87 10.58
C SER A 38 0.97 10.65 11.82
N LYS A 39 1.56 9.45 11.97
CA LYS A 39 2.35 9.04 13.14
C LYS A 39 3.82 8.75 12.83
N PHE A 40 4.15 8.46 11.57
CA PHE A 40 5.49 8.08 11.11
C PHE A 40 5.96 9.02 9.99
N ASN A 41 7.20 9.50 10.10
CA ASN A 41 7.79 10.42 9.11
C ASN A 41 8.10 9.75 7.76
N GLN A 42 8.33 8.43 7.77
CA GLN A 42 8.66 7.66 6.57
C GLN A 42 7.72 6.46 6.50
N VAL A 43 6.98 6.37 5.39
CA VAL A 43 6.05 5.26 5.12
C VAL A 43 6.22 4.86 3.67
N ASN A 44 6.75 3.66 3.46
CA ASN A 44 6.90 3.05 2.14
C ASN A 44 5.73 2.09 1.91
N ILE A 45 5.10 2.17 0.73
CA ILE A 45 3.97 1.34 0.34
C ILE A 45 4.39 0.57 -0.90
N ARG A 46 4.17 -0.74 -0.90
CA ARG A 46 4.33 -1.60 -2.07
C ARG A 46 2.98 -2.23 -2.41
N VAL A 47 2.66 -2.28 -3.69
CA VAL A 47 1.44 -2.90 -4.21
C VAL A 47 1.86 -3.96 -5.20
N GLU A 48 1.30 -5.15 -5.05
CA GLU A 48 1.46 -6.29 -5.95
C GLU A 48 0.08 -6.54 -6.58
N ILE A 49 0.03 -6.62 -7.91
CA ILE A 49 -1.20 -6.87 -8.66
C ILE A 49 -1.01 -8.18 -9.41
N SER A 50 -1.87 -9.14 -9.15
CA SER A 50 -1.95 -10.40 -9.87
C SER A 50 -3.36 -10.58 -10.39
N THR A 51 -3.47 -11.10 -11.61
CA THR A 51 -4.74 -11.39 -12.27
C THR A 51 -4.77 -12.86 -12.66
N GLN A 52 -5.95 -13.46 -12.57
CA GLN A 52 -6.22 -14.84 -12.98
C GLN A 52 -7.60 -14.86 -13.65
N ASP A 53 -7.85 -15.84 -14.52
CA ASP A 53 -9.14 -16.06 -15.16
C ASP A 53 -9.70 -14.83 -15.91
N GLY A 54 -8.84 -14.19 -16.72
CA GLY A 54 -9.22 -13.05 -17.55
C GLY A 54 -8.21 -12.80 -18.66
N GLU A 55 -8.53 -11.88 -19.57
CA GLU A 55 -7.68 -11.51 -20.70
C GLU A 55 -7.79 -10.01 -20.97
N MET A 56 -6.73 -9.43 -21.54
CA MET A 56 -6.72 -8.08 -22.09
C MET A 56 -5.82 -8.05 -23.32
N ALA A 57 -6.10 -7.17 -24.28
CA ALA A 57 -5.20 -7.04 -25.42
C ALA A 57 -3.84 -6.46 -24.98
N ILE A 58 -2.75 -6.93 -25.58
CA ILE A 58 -1.39 -6.43 -25.29
C ILE A 58 -1.34 -4.89 -25.39
N SER A 59 -1.96 -4.33 -26.43
CA SER A 59 -2.05 -2.88 -26.61
C SER A 59 -2.80 -2.18 -25.48
N GLU A 60 -3.81 -2.80 -24.87
CA GLU A 60 -4.49 -2.20 -23.72
C GLU A 60 -3.61 -2.22 -22.46
N TYR A 61 -2.78 -3.25 -22.28
CA TYR A 61 -1.79 -3.26 -21.20
C TYR A 61 -0.77 -2.14 -21.39
N GLU A 62 -0.18 -2.05 -22.58
CA GLU A 62 0.83 -1.04 -22.90
C GLU A 62 0.26 0.38 -22.86
N ASP A 63 -0.88 0.62 -23.50
CA ASP A 63 -1.43 1.97 -23.65
C ASP A 63 -2.19 2.43 -22.40
N LYS A 64 -2.90 1.53 -21.69
CA LYS A 64 -3.73 1.94 -20.54
C LYS A 64 -3.02 1.71 -19.22
N VAL A 65 -2.47 0.51 -19.00
CA VAL A 65 -1.90 0.15 -17.70
C VAL A 65 -0.52 0.79 -17.50
N LYS A 66 0.41 0.61 -18.46
CA LYS A 66 1.74 1.22 -18.34
C LYS A 66 1.67 2.74 -18.37
N GLU A 67 0.80 3.34 -19.17
CA GLU A 67 0.60 4.80 -19.15
C GLU A 67 0.08 5.29 -17.79
N ALA A 68 -0.91 4.61 -17.19
CA ALA A 68 -1.42 5.00 -15.88
C ALA A 68 -0.35 4.90 -14.78
N ILE A 69 0.49 3.86 -14.80
CA ILE A 69 1.63 3.71 -13.87
C ILE A 69 2.61 4.87 -14.04
N ASN A 70 2.94 5.22 -15.28
CA ASN A 70 3.84 6.33 -15.60
C ASN A 70 3.26 7.68 -15.14
N GLN A 71 1.98 7.95 -15.42
CA GLN A 71 1.29 9.17 -14.98
C GLN A 71 1.23 9.29 -13.46
N ALA A 72 1.11 8.17 -12.75
CA ALA A 72 1.14 8.13 -11.29
C ALA A 72 2.56 8.33 -10.71
N GLY A 73 3.60 8.35 -11.55
CA GLY A 73 5.00 8.44 -11.12
C GLY A 73 5.45 7.23 -10.31
N VAL A 74 4.79 6.08 -10.50
CA VAL A 74 5.10 4.84 -9.78
C VAL A 74 6.15 4.09 -10.58
N ARG A 75 7.18 3.59 -9.88
CA ARG A 75 8.18 2.72 -10.48
C ARG A 75 7.71 1.27 -10.41
N VAL A 76 7.77 0.57 -11.53
CA VAL A 76 7.62 -0.89 -11.59
C VAL A 76 8.90 -1.52 -11.05
N GLU A 77 8.79 -2.28 -9.95
CA GLU A 77 9.93 -3.01 -9.38
C GLU A 77 10.14 -4.37 -10.08
N ASP A 78 9.05 -5.00 -10.51
CA ASP A 78 9.03 -6.30 -11.18
C ASP A 78 7.79 -6.39 -12.10
N GLU A 79 7.93 -7.03 -13.26
CA GLU A 79 6.87 -7.21 -14.26
C GLU A 79 7.04 -8.58 -14.92
N ASP A 80 5.99 -9.40 -14.83
CA ASP A 80 5.89 -10.71 -15.49
C ASP A 80 4.53 -10.77 -16.20
N VAL A 81 4.55 -10.88 -17.53
CA VAL A 81 3.37 -10.84 -18.40
C VAL A 81 3.50 -11.97 -19.42
N GLU A 82 2.51 -12.86 -19.47
CA GLU A 82 2.43 -14.02 -20.37
C GLU A 82 1.52 -13.78 -21.57
#